data_AF-A0A960L647-F1
#
_entry.id   AF-A0A960L647-F1
#
_cell.length_a   1.000
_cell.length_b   1.000
_cell.length_c   1.000
_cell.angle_alpha   90.00
_cell.angle_beta   90.00
_cell.angle_gamma   90.00
#
_symmetry.space_group_name_H-M   'P 1'
#
loop_
_entity.id
_entity.type
_entity.pdbx_description
1 polymer ?
#
loop_
_entity_poly.entity_id
_entity_poly.type
_entity_poly.pdbx_seq_one_letter_code
_entity_poly.pdbx_strand_id
1 'polypeptide(L)'
;MSSDFMSQAVKDISFLRAVFVITMPDCLLYSSWLRADSQWSEEEVAAYFGDLFRANRKGLKALGSWSSDMQVTIEAPDNLIIMHELTADFVTACVFERSAALGMVRLHMKQLIERIAASLPDFQSEQRPRGVRVVDFLNRYAPDPHAVLLRVSLRTRLPLELLEKPETLTPEQVAQVEDAAREILGLQELSL
;
A
#
# COMPACT_ATOMS: atom_id res chain seq x y z
N MET A 1 -8.29 -12.75 -14.19
CA MET A 1 -8.14 -12.20 -15.55
C MET A 1 -6.96 -11.21 -15.65
N SER A 2 -5.95 -11.23 -14.76
CA SER A 2 -4.96 -10.13 -14.64
C SER A 2 -3.48 -10.49 -14.69
N SER A 3 -3.06 -11.75 -14.88
CA SER A 3 -1.62 -12.11 -14.83
C SER A 3 -0.82 -11.76 -16.10
N ASP A 4 -1.49 -11.50 -17.23
CA ASP A 4 -0.84 -11.45 -18.54
C ASP A 4 -0.18 -10.08 -18.83
N PHE A 5 -0.79 -8.97 -18.37
CA PHE A 5 -0.29 -7.64 -18.67
C PHE A 5 1.05 -7.35 -17.98
N MET A 6 1.23 -7.80 -16.73
CA MET A 6 2.48 -7.60 -15.98
C MET A 6 3.64 -8.33 -16.62
N SER A 7 3.43 -9.60 -16.99
CA SER A 7 4.42 -10.43 -17.67
C SER A 7 4.85 -9.83 -19.01
N GLN A 8 3.92 -9.23 -19.75
CA GLN A 8 4.23 -8.52 -20.99
C GLN A 8 4.97 -7.20 -20.73
N ALA A 9 4.62 -6.46 -19.68
CA ALA A 9 5.25 -5.18 -19.34
C ALA A 9 6.74 -5.32 -18.98
N VAL A 10 7.11 -6.42 -18.32
CA VAL A 10 8.46 -6.67 -17.76
C VAL A 10 9.42 -7.45 -18.67
N LYS A 11 8.92 -8.00 -19.78
CA LYS A 11 9.63 -9.01 -20.62
C LYS A 11 11.05 -8.62 -21.04
N ASP A 12 11.33 -7.33 -21.22
CA ASP A 12 12.60 -6.82 -21.74
C ASP A 12 13.56 -6.30 -20.64
N ILE A 13 13.27 -6.54 -19.37
CA ILE A 13 14.03 -6.00 -18.23
C ILE A 13 14.76 -7.11 -17.48
N SER A 14 15.94 -7.49 -17.98
CA SER A 14 16.69 -8.66 -17.48
C SER A 14 17.15 -8.55 -16.03
N PHE A 15 17.30 -7.34 -15.48
CA PHE A 15 17.76 -7.09 -14.12
C PHE A 15 16.61 -6.77 -13.15
N LEU A 16 15.36 -6.91 -13.58
CA LEU A 16 14.18 -6.78 -12.73
C LEU A 16 13.92 -8.10 -11.99
N ARG A 17 13.76 -8.02 -10.68
CA ARG A 17 13.47 -9.16 -9.80
C ARG A 17 12.00 -9.26 -9.43
N ALA A 18 11.34 -8.14 -9.21
CA ALA A 18 9.91 -8.09 -8.94
C ALA A 18 9.30 -6.73 -9.25
N VAL A 19 7.98 -6.72 -9.44
CA VAL A 19 7.13 -5.54 -9.50
C VAL A 19 5.88 -5.81 -8.67
N PHE A 20 5.47 -4.83 -7.88
CA PHE A 20 4.25 -4.88 -7.09
C PHE A 20 3.41 -3.64 -7.42
N VAL A 21 2.14 -3.84 -7.75
CA VAL A 21 1.14 -2.78 -7.85
C VAL A 21 0.28 -2.87 -6.60
N ILE A 22 0.27 -1.77 -5.85
CA ILE A 22 -0.27 -1.70 -4.49
C ILE A 22 -1.38 -0.66 -4.48
N THR A 23 -2.53 -1.01 -3.91
CA THR A 23 -3.63 -0.06 -3.73
C THR A 23 -3.31 0.90 -2.60
N MET A 24 -3.72 2.15 -2.79
CA MET A 24 -3.70 3.20 -1.77
C MET A 24 -5.14 3.56 -1.41
N PRO A 25 -5.43 3.89 -0.13
CA PRO A 25 -4.50 3.98 1.01
C PRO A 25 -4.31 2.65 1.79
N ASP A 26 -5.05 1.61 1.41
CA ASP A 26 -5.18 0.34 2.15
C ASP A 26 -3.91 -0.53 2.13
N CYS A 27 -2.97 -0.24 1.23
CA CYS A 27 -1.70 -0.96 1.11
C CYS A 27 -1.92 -2.47 0.86
N LEU A 28 -2.83 -2.79 -0.07
CA LEU A 28 -3.14 -4.15 -0.50
C LEU A 28 -2.51 -4.43 -1.86
N LEU A 29 -2.09 -5.67 -2.08
CA LEU A 29 -1.58 -6.10 -3.38
C LEU A 29 -2.73 -6.13 -4.40
N TYR A 30 -2.58 -5.40 -5.49
CA TYR A 30 -3.48 -5.47 -6.65
C TYR A 30 -2.99 -6.46 -7.69
N SER A 31 -1.70 -6.39 -8.02
CA SER A 31 -1.06 -7.26 -9.00
C SER A 31 0.45 -7.28 -8.76
N SER A 32 1.10 -8.37 -9.09
CA SER A 32 2.54 -8.53 -8.94
C SER A 32 3.14 -9.22 -10.17
N TRP A 33 4.45 -9.12 -10.27
CA TRP A 33 5.26 -10.05 -11.03
C TRP A 33 6.53 -10.32 -10.24
N LEU A 34 6.89 -11.58 -10.07
CA LEU A 34 8.12 -11.99 -9.44
C LEU A 34 8.89 -12.87 -10.41
N ARG A 35 10.22 -12.71 -10.41
CA ARG A 35 11.09 -13.65 -11.10
C ARG A 35 10.90 -15.04 -10.48
N ALA A 36 10.96 -16.07 -11.32
CA ALA A 36 10.61 -17.46 -10.96
C ALA A 36 11.43 -18.06 -9.80
N ASP A 37 12.59 -17.48 -9.48
CA ASP A 37 13.47 -17.90 -8.38
C ASP A 37 13.19 -17.18 -7.06
N SER A 38 12.19 -16.28 -7.01
CA SER A 38 11.86 -15.53 -5.81
C SER A 38 11.12 -16.40 -4.78
N GLN A 39 11.45 -16.20 -3.51
CA GLN A 39 10.78 -16.82 -2.35
C GLN A 39 9.95 -15.81 -1.53
N TRP A 40 9.73 -14.61 -2.07
CA TRP A 40 9.03 -13.56 -1.35
C TRP A 40 7.51 -13.82 -1.31
N SER A 41 6.93 -13.57 -0.14
CA SER A 41 5.48 -13.43 0.00
C SER A 41 5.05 -12.11 -0.62
N GLU A 42 4.26 -12.17 -1.68
CA GLU A 42 3.91 -11.00 -2.49
C GLU A 42 3.05 -10.03 -1.69
N GLU A 43 2.08 -10.56 -0.95
CA GLU A 43 1.16 -9.79 -0.12
C GLU A 43 1.90 -9.08 1.03
N GLU A 44 2.83 -9.77 1.67
CA GLU A 44 3.61 -9.22 2.79
C GLU A 44 4.57 -8.12 2.32
N VAL A 45 5.26 -8.32 1.19
CA VAL A 45 6.15 -7.31 0.62
C VAL A 45 5.36 -6.08 0.15
N ALA A 46 4.25 -6.29 -0.55
CA ALA A 46 3.36 -5.20 -0.99
C ALA A 46 2.81 -4.39 0.19
N ALA A 47 2.42 -5.08 1.27
CA ALA A 47 1.99 -4.46 2.51
C ALA A 47 3.04 -3.48 3.06
N TYR A 48 4.28 -3.94 3.25
CA TYR A 48 5.35 -3.10 3.78
C TYR A 48 5.77 -1.95 2.84
N PHE A 49 5.80 -2.19 1.52
CA PHE A 49 6.09 -1.14 0.55
C PHE A 49 5.00 -0.06 0.51
N GLY A 50 3.73 -0.44 0.57
CA GLY A 50 2.62 0.51 0.69
C GLY A 50 2.75 1.39 1.93
N ASP A 51 3.11 0.78 3.06
CA ASP A 51 3.30 1.51 4.32
C ASP A 51 4.45 2.51 4.27
N LEU A 52 5.57 2.08 3.69
CA LEU A 52 6.74 2.93 3.51
C LEU A 52 6.44 4.10 2.57
N PHE A 53 5.75 3.86 1.46
CA PHE A 53 5.34 4.92 0.53
C PHE A 53 4.38 5.90 1.19
N ARG A 54 3.39 5.41 1.94
CA ARG A 54 2.43 6.23 2.69
C ARG A 54 3.13 7.11 3.72
N ALA A 55 4.07 6.56 4.48
CA ALA A 55 4.86 7.31 5.45
C ALA A 55 5.71 8.39 4.77
N ASN A 56 6.35 8.06 3.64
CA ASN A 56 7.13 9.01 2.87
C ASN A 56 6.26 10.16 2.32
N ARG A 57 5.08 9.84 1.76
CA ARG A 57 4.10 10.82 1.27
C ARG A 57 3.72 11.82 2.37
N LYS A 58 3.47 11.35 3.59
CA LYS A 58 3.21 12.24 4.74
C LYS A 58 4.41 13.10 5.09
N GLY A 59 5.61 12.52 5.13
CA GLY A 59 6.85 13.26 5.38
C GLY A 59 7.04 14.41 4.40
N LEU A 60 6.89 14.13 3.10
CA LEU A 60 6.99 15.15 2.05
C LEU A 60 5.89 16.21 2.13
N LYS A 61 4.65 15.83 2.47
CA LYS A 61 3.57 16.79 2.72
C LYS A 61 3.89 17.72 3.90
N ALA A 62 4.41 17.18 5.00
CA ALA A 62 4.82 17.97 6.16
C ALA A 62 5.97 18.94 5.84
N LEU A 63 6.85 18.55 4.90
CA LEU A 63 7.92 19.40 4.37
C LEU A 63 7.44 20.39 3.29
N GLY A 64 6.16 20.41 2.93
CA GLY A 64 5.62 21.23 1.84
C GLY A 64 6.20 20.90 0.46
N SER A 65 6.79 19.71 0.30
CA SER A 65 7.56 19.29 -0.88
C SER A 65 6.92 18.11 -1.62
N TRP A 66 5.66 17.79 -1.32
CA TRP A 66 4.94 16.69 -1.98
C TRP A 66 4.63 17.02 -3.44
N SER A 67 4.81 16.01 -4.30
CA SER A 67 4.44 16.02 -5.71
C SER A 67 3.89 14.63 -6.07
N SER A 68 3.00 14.56 -7.07
CA SER A 68 2.55 13.30 -7.68
C SER A 68 3.68 12.56 -8.40
N ASP A 69 4.74 13.27 -8.79
CA ASP A 69 5.94 12.70 -9.42
C ASP A 69 6.96 12.23 -8.38
N MET A 70 6.54 12.02 -7.13
CA MET A 70 7.45 11.57 -6.08
C MET A 70 7.90 10.13 -6.31
N GLN A 71 9.19 9.92 -6.08
CA GLN A 71 9.81 8.60 -6.12
C GLN A 71 10.55 8.35 -4.82
N VAL A 72 10.43 7.12 -4.30
CA VAL A 72 11.22 6.64 -3.17
C VAL A 72 12.21 5.61 -3.71
N THR A 73 13.50 5.81 -3.42
CA THR A 73 14.55 4.87 -3.80
C THR A 73 15.23 4.33 -2.55
N ILE A 74 15.40 3.02 -2.49
CA ILE A 74 16.06 2.31 -1.38
C ILE A 74 17.19 1.48 -1.98
N GLU A 75 18.40 1.70 -1.50
CA GLU A 75 19.57 0.91 -1.87
C GLU A 75 19.88 -0.07 -0.74
N ALA A 76 19.70 -1.36 -1.01
CA ALA A 76 20.12 -2.46 -0.15
C ALA A 76 21.34 -3.16 -0.76
N PRO A 77 22.05 -4.03 -0.02
CA PRO A 77 23.24 -4.72 -0.53
C PRO A 77 23.01 -5.46 -1.85
N ASP A 78 21.86 -6.14 -1.99
CA ASP A 78 21.56 -6.98 -3.15
C ASP A 78 20.47 -6.41 -4.07
N ASN A 79 19.77 -5.36 -3.62
CA ASN A 79 18.58 -4.85 -4.28
C ASN A 79 18.60 -3.32 -4.40
N LEU A 80 18.11 -2.84 -5.54
CA LEU A 80 17.68 -1.48 -5.72
C LEU A 80 16.16 -1.47 -5.81
N ILE A 81 15.50 -0.83 -4.85
CA ILE A 81 14.03 -0.75 -4.80
C ILE A 81 13.63 0.66 -5.18
N ILE A 82 12.69 0.78 -6.11
CA ILE A 82 12.13 2.04 -6.54
C ILE A 82 10.62 1.97 -6.42
N MET A 83 10.04 2.88 -5.66
CA MET A 83 8.59 3.05 -5.54
C MET A 83 8.15 4.37 -6.16
N HIS A 84 7.03 4.37 -6.86
CA HIS A 84 6.50 5.53 -7.58
C HIS A 84 4.98 5.54 -7.54
N GLU A 85 4.37 6.72 -7.41
CA GLU A 85 2.91 6.91 -7.50
C GLU A 85 2.47 6.68 -8.96
N LEU A 86 1.58 5.73 -9.21
CA LEU A 86 0.99 5.56 -10.55
C LEU A 86 -0.21 6.49 -10.71
N THR A 87 -1.08 6.47 -9.70
CA THR A 87 -2.25 7.33 -9.56
C THR A 87 -2.47 7.61 -8.07
N ALA A 88 -3.47 8.42 -7.71
CA ALA A 88 -3.80 8.66 -6.30
C ALA A 88 -4.16 7.36 -5.53
N ASP A 89 -4.64 6.33 -6.25
CA ASP A 89 -5.12 5.06 -5.72
C ASP A 89 -4.12 3.91 -5.91
N PHE A 90 -3.02 4.13 -6.64
CA PHE A 90 -2.03 3.07 -6.92
C PHE A 90 -0.60 3.54 -6.81
N VAL A 91 0.22 2.68 -6.23
CA VAL A 91 1.67 2.80 -6.16
C VAL A 91 2.29 1.56 -6.81
N THR A 92 3.38 1.76 -7.54
CA THR A 92 4.23 0.65 -7.99
C THR A 92 5.49 0.59 -7.15
N ALA A 93 5.95 -0.63 -6.85
CA ALA A 93 7.25 -0.91 -6.28
C ALA A 93 8.01 -1.89 -7.19
N CYS A 94 9.14 -1.44 -7.74
CA CYS A 94 10.01 -2.24 -8.59
C CYS A 94 11.28 -2.61 -7.83
N VAL A 95 11.64 -3.89 -7.86
CA VAL A 95 12.87 -4.41 -7.26
C VAL A 95 13.80 -4.83 -8.37
N PHE A 96 14.97 -4.20 -8.44
CA PHE A 96 16.02 -4.46 -9.40
C PHE A 96 17.24 -5.09 -8.71
N GLU A 97 18.05 -5.82 -9.46
CA GLU A 97 19.38 -6.24 -9.03
C GLU A 97 20.27 -5.03 -8.75
N ARG A 98 21.09 -5.10 -7.69
CA ARG A 98 22.00 -4.01 -7.34
C ARG A 98 23.05 -3.70 -8.43
N SER A 99 23.41 -4.70 -9.21
CA SER A 99 24.37 -4.63 -10.33
C SER A 99 23.86 -3.79 -11.52
N ALA A 100 22.56 -3.49 -11.58
CA ALA A 100 21.98 -2.76 -12.69
C ALA A 100 22.47 -1.31 -12.76
N ALA A 101 22.85 -0.86 -13.95
CA ALA A 101 23.23 0.54 -14.17
C ALA A 101 22.02 1.47 -13.94
N LEU A 102 22.17 2.48 -13.07
CA LEU A 102 21.08 3.39 -12.69
C LEU A 102 20.40 4.08 -13.88
N GLY A 103 21.15 4.41 -14.92
CA GLY A 103 20.59 5.01 -16.15
C GLY A 103 19.60 4.06 -16.84
N MET A 104 19.92 2.78 -16.92
CA MET A 104 19.03 1.75 -17.47
C MET A 104 17.81 1.54 -16.58
N VAL A 105 18.03 1.47 -15.26
CA VAL A 105 16.93 1.35 -14.29
C VAL A 105 15.92 2.49 -14.46
N ARG A 106 16.39 3.74 -14.56
CA ARG A 106 15.51 4.91 -14.75
C ARG A 106 14.74 4.86 -16.08
N LEU A 107 15.42 4.48 -17.17
CA LEU A 107 14.78 4.35 -18.49
C LEU A 107 13.65 3.31 -18.46
N HIS A 108 13.95 2.11 -17.94
CA HIS A 108 12.98 1.03 -17.85
C HIS A 108 11.86 1.34 -16.85
N MET A 109 12.16 2.01 -15.73
CA MET A 109 11.16 2.44 -14.77
C MET A 109 10.13 3.37 -15.43
N LYS A 110 10.58 4.37 -16.18
CA LYS A 110 9.69 5.30 -16.89
C LYS A 110 8.73 4.54 -17.83
N GLN A 111 9.27 3.66 -18.66
CA GLN A 111 8.47 2.86 -19.61
C GLN A 111 7.50 1.92 -18.89
N LEU A 112 7.93 1.32 -17.79
CA LEU A 112 7.13 0.38 -17.02
C LEU A 112 5.98 1.08 -16.28
N ILE A 113 6.24 2.25 -15.70
CA ILE A 113 5.19 3.11 -15.11
C ILE A 113 4.12 3.43 -16.14
N GLU A 114 4.51 3.93 -17.33
CA GLU A 114 3.57 4.29 -18.39
C GLU A 114 2.71 3.08 -18.83
N ARG A 115 3.33 1.91 -19.00
CA ARG A 115 2.64 0.67 -19.39
C ARG A 115 1.67 0.18 -18.31
N ILE A 116 2.10 0.15 -17.05
CA ILE A 116 1.25 -0.31 -15.95
C ILE A 116 0.10 0.67 -15.77
N ALA A 117 0.36 1.97 -15.68
CA ALA A 117 -0.69 2.98 -15.50
C ALA A 117 -1.77 2.91 -16.58
N ALA A 118 -1.39 2.72 -17.84
CA ALA A 118 -2.34 2.58 -18.96
C ALA A 118 -3.20 1.30 -18.89
N SER A 119 -2.76 0.28 -18.14
CA SER A 119 -3.47 -0.99 -17.97
C SER A 119 -4.31 -1.05 -16.68
N LEU A 120 -4.15 -0.06 -15.80
CA LEU A 120 -4.94 0.00 -14.58
C LEU A 120 -6.34 0.51 -14.92
N PRO A 121 -7.38 -0.08 -14.28
CA PRO A 121 -8.70 0.51 -14.37
C PRO A 121 -8.67 1.93 -13.79
N ASP A 122 -9.47 2.82 -14.39
CA ASP A 122 -9.86 4.07 -13.74
C ASP A 122 -10.71 3.70 -12.51
N PHE A 123 -10.04 3.40 -11.40
CA PHE A 123 -10.70 3.43 -10.11
C PHE A 123 -11.10 4.88 -9.88
N GLN A 124 -12.38 5.20 -10.15
CA GLN A 124 -13.04 6.07 -9.21
C GLN A 124 -13.04 5.26 -7.92
N SER A 125 -12.20 5.61 -6.96
CA SER A 125 -12.29 5.00 -5.64
C SER A 125 -13.75 5.13 -5.19
N GLU A 126 -14.51 4.03 -5.27
CA GLU A 126 -15.60 3.81 -4.34
C GLU A 126 -14.89 3.86 -3.00
N GLN A 127 -14.84 5.05 -2.41
CA GLN A 127 -14.15 5.29 -1.16
C GLN A 127 -14.69 4.26 -0.20
N ARG A 128 -13.90 3.20 0.06
CA ARG A 128 -14.32 2.15 0.98
C ARG A 128 -14.84 2.83 2.23
N PRO A 129 -16.04 2.46 2.71
CA PRO A 129 -16.66 3.14 3.84
C PRO A 129 -15.62 3.29 4.93
N ARG A 130 -15.48 4.51 5.45
CA ARG A 130 -14.35 4.89 6.32
C ARG A 130 -14.16 3.87 7.46
N GLY A 131 -15.25 3.34 8.03
CA GLY A 131 -15.21 2.29 9.04
C GLY A 131 -14.42 1.03 8.65
N VAL A 132 -14.53 0.57 7.40
CA VAL A 132 -13.78 -0.60 6.88
C VAL A 132 -12.28 -0.33 6.95
N ARG A 133 -11.85 0.85 6.48
CA ARG A 133 -10.44 1.25 6.50
C ARG A 133 -9.89 1.31 7.93
N VAL A 134 -10.67 1.84 8.88
CA VAL A 134 -10.25 1.94 10.29
C VAL A 134 -10.05 0.56 10.90
N VAL A 135 -10.98 -0.36 10.67
CA VAL A 135 -10.93 -1.72 11.21
C VAL A 135 -9.76 -2.50 10.61
N ASP A 136 -9.54 -2.41 9.30
CA ASP A 136 -8.40 -3.04 8.63
C ASP A 136 -7.06 -2.51 9.17
N PHE A 137 -6.97 -1.19 9.38
CA PHE A 137 -5.79 -0.55 9.97
C PHE A 137 -5.55 -1.05 11.40
N LEU A 138 -6.60 -1.16 12.21
CA LEU A 138 -6.49 -1.69 13.57
C LEU A 138 -6.00 -3.14 13.59
N ASN A 139 -6.59 -4.01 12.78
CA ASN A 139 -6.18 -5.41 12.70
C ASN A 139 -4.71 -5.56 12.30
N ARG A 140 -4.17 -4.59 11.56
CA ARG A 140 -2.80 -4.65 11.04
C ARG A 140 -1.74 -4.07 11.97
N TYR A 141 -2.03 -2.96 12.66
CA TYR A 141 -1.04 -2.26 13.50
C TYR A 141 -1.27 -2.41 14.99
N ALA A 142 -2.37 -3.01 15.43
CA ALA A 142 -2.59 -3.23 16.84
C ALA A 142 -1.54 -4.19 17.41
N PRO A 143 -1.05 -3.93 18.65
CA PRO A 143 -0.13 -4.84 19.33
C PRO A 143 -0.67 -6.28 19.49
N ASP A 144 -1.99 -6.44 19.46
CA ASP A 144 -2.70 -7.71 19.54
C ASP A 144 -3.87 -7.71 18.54
N PRO A 145 -3.64 -8.16 17.29
CA PRO A 145 -4.65 -8.19 16.22
C PRO A 145 -5.90 -8.99 16.58
N HIS A 146 -5.75 -10.08 17.33
CA HIS A 146 -6.87 -10.97 17.65
C HIS A 146 -7.76 -10.41 18.75
N ALA A 147 -7.26 -9.49 19.57
CA ALA A 147 -8.03 -8.85 20.63
C ALA A 147 -8.41 -7.38 20.34
N VAL A 148 -7.92 -6.78 19.24
CA VAL A 148 -8.13 -5.34 19.00
C VAL A 148 -9.60 -4.97 18.88
N LEU A 149 -10.40 -5.76 18.17
CA LEU A 149 -11.83 -5.49 17.99
C LEU A 149 -12.61 -5.62 19.30
N LEU A 150 -12.22 -6.56 20.17
CA LEU A 150 -12.77 -6.67 21.53
C LEU A 150 -12.45 -5.41 22.35
N ARG A 151 -11.22 -4.89 22.26
CA ARG A 151 -10.83 -3.64 22.96
C ARG A 151 -11.59 -2.43 22.42
N VAL A 152 -11.77 -2.35 21.11
CA VAL A 152 -12.59 -1.30 20.47
C VAL A 152 -14.03 -1.40 20.96
N SER A 153 -14.63 -2.60 20.93
CA SER A 153 -15.99 -2.87 21.41
C SER A 153 -16.20 -2.38 22.84
N LEU A 154 -15.27 -2.71 23.75
CA LEU A 154 -15.34 -2.28 25.15
C LEU A 154 -15.25 -0.76 25.32
N ARG A 155 -14.46 -0.07 24.48
CA ARG A 155 -14.28 1.40 24.56
C ARG A 155 -15.44 2.17 23.93
N THR A 156 -15.87 1.77 22.74
CA THR A 156 -16.94 2.45 22.00
C THR A 156 -18.33 2.02 22.45
N ARG A 157 -18.43 0.92 23.21
CA ARG A 157 -19.69 0.23 23.55
C ARG A 157 -20.45 -0.27 22.33
N LEU A 158 -19.77 -0.41 21.19
CA LEU A 158 -20.34 -1.03 20.00
C LEU A 158 -20.24 -2.56 20.13
N PRO A 159 -21.28 -3.31 19.74
CA PRO A 159 -21.22 -4.78 19.71
C PRO A 159 -20.10 -5.29 18.80
N LEU A 160 -19.46 -6.40 19.16
CA LEU A 160 -18.38 -6.96 18.36
C LEU A 160 -18.89 -7.37 16.96
N GLU A 161 -20.12 -7.89 16.86
CA GLU A 161 -20.72 -8.30 15.60
C GLU A 161 -20.88 -7.13 14.61
N LEU A 162 -20.99 -5.90 15.14
CA LEU A 162 -21.06 -4.68 14.33
C LEU A 162 -19.67 -4.26 13.83
N LEU A 163 -18.63 -4.47 14.63
CA LEU A 163 -17.23 -4.19 14.25
C LEU A 163 -16.68 -5.23 13.27
N GLU A 164 -17.19 -6.46 13.27
CA GLU A 164 -16.92 -7.49 12.26
C GLU A 164 -17.56 -7.17 10.89
N LYS A 165 -18.52 -6.24 10.85
CA LYS A 165 -19.22 -5.77 9.64
C LYS A 165 -19.11 -4.24 9.48
N PRO A 166 -17.88 -3.72 9.34
CA PRO A 166 -17.61 -2.29 9.40
C PRO A 166 -18.26 -1.47 8.27
N GLU A 167 -18.72 -2.11 7.19
CA GLU A 167 -19.48 -1.51 6.10
C GLU A 167 -20.87 -1.00 6.53
N THR A 168 -21.38 -1.48 7.67
CA THR A 168 -22.70 -1.11 8.19
C THR A 168 -22.66 0.02 9.23
N LEU A 169 -21.48 0.48 9.61
CA LEU A 169 -21.30 1.50 10.63
C LEU A 169 -21.84 2.86 10.17
N THR A 170 -22.57 3.54 11.05
CA THR A 170 -22.99 4.92 10.82
C THR A 170 -21.80 5.88 10.94
N PRO A 171 -21.86 7.11 10.37
CA PRO A 171 -20.77 8.08 10.49
C PRO A 171 -20.34 8.39 11.93
N GLU A 172 -21.28 8.41 12.87
CA GLU A 172 -21.01 8.63 14.30
C GLU A 172 -20.27 7.44 14.93
N GLN A 173 -20.66 6.21 14.57
CA GLN A 173 -20.00 5.00 15.02
C GLN A 173 -18.59 4.89 14.43
N VAL A 174 -18.41 5.27 13.17
CA VAL A 174 -17.08 5.35 12.54
C VAL A 174 -16.18 6.30 13.31
N ALA A 175 -16.67 7.50 13.68
CA ALA A 175 -15.89 8.45 14.46
C ALA A 175 -15.48 7.88 15.84
N GLN A 176 -16.39 7.17 16.52
CA GLN A 176 -16.07 6.49 17.79
C GLN A 176 -14.99 5.41 17.63
N VAL A 177 -15.05 4.63 16.56
CA VAL A 177 -14.05 3.61 16.24
C VAL A 177 -12.70 4.25 15.88
N GLU A 178 -12.70 5.36 15.16
CA GLU A 178 -11.49 6.15 14.89
C GLU A 178 -10.84 6.68 16.17
N ASP A 179 -11.63 7.24 17.09
CA ASP A 179 -11.14 7.73 18.38
C ASP A 179 -10.53 6.59 19.20
N ALA A 180 -11.23 5.46 19.30
CA ALA A 180 -10.73 4.28 20.00
C ALA A 180 -9.44 3.75 19.34
N ALA A 181 -9.37 3.74 18.01
CA ALA A 181 -8.20 3.30 17.28
C ALA A 181 -6.98 4.21 17.54
N ARG A 182 -7.19 5.52 17.56
CA ARG A 182 -6.16 6.51 17.93
C ARG A 182 -5.62 6.29 19.34
N GLU A 183 -6.51 6.09 20.30
CA GLU A 183 -6.11 5.83 21.69
C GLU A 183 -5.37 4.49 21.86
N ILE A 184 -5.83 3.43 21.21
CA ILE A 184 -5.21 2.09 21.29
C ILE A 184 -3.82 2.09 20.68
N LEU A 185 -3.63 2.81 19.57
CA LEU A 185 -2.36 2.87 18.84
C LEU A 185 -1.45 4.01 19.31
N GLY A 186 -1.93 4.92 20.18
CA GLY A 186 -1.18 6.09 20.62
C GLY A 186 -0.93 7.12 19.51
N LEU A 187 -1.84 7.23 18.54
CA LEU A 187 -1.72 8.12 17.38
C LEU A 187 -2.59 9.36 17.53
N GLN A 188 -2.12 10.52 17.05
CA GLN A 188 -2.93 11.75 17.01
C GLN A 188 -3.97 11.72 15.88
N GLU A 189 -3.63 11.08 14.75
CA GLU A 189 -4.47 10.95 13.56
C GLU A 189 -4.23 9.60 12.87
N LEU A 190 -5.29 9.04 12.27
CA LEU A 190 -5.22 7.79 11.51
C LEU A 190 -4.96 8.10 10.02
N SER A 191 -3.95 7.45 9.45
CA SER A 191 -3.70 7.48 8.00
C SER A 191 -4.53 6.46 7.27
N LEU A 192 -5.74 6.86 6.91
CA LEU A 192 -6.71 6.05 6.19
C LEU A 192 -7.19 6.77 4.95
#